data_AF-A0A2N0PXR9-F1
#
_entry.id   AF-A0A2N0PXR9-F1
#
_cell.length_a   1.000
_cell.length_b   1.000
_cell.length_c   1.000
_cell.angle_alpha   90.00
_cell.angle_beta   90.00
_cell.angle_gamma   90.00
#
_symmetry.space_group_name_H-M   'P 1'
#
loop_
_entity.id
_entity.type
_entity.pdbx_description
1 polymer ?
#
loop_
_entity_poly.entity_id
_entity_poly.type
_entity_poly.pdbx_seq_one_letter_code
_entity_poly.pdbx_strand_id
1 'polypeptide(L)' 'KNHVTVLPTCNATGSKKVCLLFIHKYENPRALRGISKNTLPVNYYWNLKSWI' A
#
# COMPACT_ATOMS: atom_id res chain seq x y z
N LYS A 1 1.96 -6.19 -17.60
CA LYS A 1 0.95 -5.34 -16.92
C LYS A 1 1.26 -5.40 -15.42
N ASN A 2 1.51 -4.27 -14.75
CA ASN A 2 1.79 -4.27 -13.31
C ASN A 2 0.46 -4.09 -12.57
N HIS A 3 0.14 -5.01 -11.67
CA HIS A 3 -1.02 -4.93 -10.81
C HIS A 3 -0.58 -4.39 -9.45
N VAL A 4 -1.39 -3.51 -8.88
CA VAL A 4 -1.13 -2.89 -7.58
C VAL A 4 -2.37 -3.02 -6.73
N THR A 5 -2.16 -3.40 -5.47
CA THR A 5 -3.23 -3.58 -4.50
C THR A 5 -3.26 -2.37 -3.59
N VAL A 6 -4.40 -1.68 -3.54
CA VAL A 6 -4.65 -0.61 -2.56
C VAL A 6 -5.78 -1.09 -1.66
N LEU A 7 -5.54 -1.09 -0.37
CA LEU A 7 -6.51 -1.47 0.65
C LEU A 7 -7.12 -0.20 1.27
N PRO A 8 -8.37 0.14 0.91
CA PRO A 8 -9.15 1.12 1.64
C PRO A 8 -9.68 0.52 2.93
N THR A 9 -9.38 1.13 4.08
CA THR A 9 -9.88 0.68 5.37
C THR A 9 -10.54 1.80 6.16
N CYS A 10 -11.38 1.40 7.10
CA CYS A 10 -12.01 2.25 8.08
C CYS A 10 -11.95 1.57 9.46
N ASN A 11 -12.18 2.34 10.52
CA ASN A 11 -12.33 1.76 11.85
C ASN A 11 -13.55 0.81 11.93
N ALA A 12 -13.64 0.01 12.99
CA ALA A 12 -14.68 -1.02 13.14
C ALA A 12 -16.13 -0.48 13.02
N THR A 13 -16.35 0.78 13.39
CA THR A 13 -17.66 1.44 13.28
C THR A 13 -17.90 2.13 11.93
N GLY A 14 -16.92 2.14 11.02
CA GLY A 14 -17.01 2.79 9.70
C GLY A 14 -17.00 4.33 9.75
N SER A 15 -16.94 4.92 10.93
CA SER A 15 -17.04 6.37 11.17
C SER A 15 -15.78 7.14 10.78
N LYS A 16 -14.61 6.50 10.82
CA LYS A 16 -13.32 7.12 10.49
C LYS A 16 -12.63 6.34 9.38
N LYS A 17 -12.35 7.05 8.29
CA LYS A 17 -11.48 6.54 7.22
C LYS A 17 -10.04 6.48 7.74
N VAL A 18 -9.38 5.37 7.49
CA VAL A 18 -7.95 5.20 7.78
C VAL A 18 -7.18 5.52 6.49
N CYS A 19 -5.91 5.94 6.63
CA CYS A 19 -5.05 6.14 5.46
C CYS A 19 -5.03 4.88 4.58
N LEU A 20 -5.10 5.08 3.27
CA LEU A 20 -4.98 4.00 2.30
C LEU A 20 -3.67 3.26 2.51
N LEU A 21 -3.72 1.93 2.44
CA LEU A 21 -2.56 1.08 2.52
C LEU A 21 -2.25 0.52 1.14
N PHE A 22 -1.09 0.87 0.61
CA PHE A 22 -0.55 0.31 -0.62
C PHE A 22 0.24 -0.95 -0.28
N ILE A 23 -0.17 -2.08 -0.84
CA ILE A 23 0.44 -3.38 -0.56
C ILE A 23 1.05 -3.93 -1.83
N HIS A 24 2.29 -4.43 -1.72
CA HIS A 24 3.01 -4.98 -2.85
C HIS A 24 3.88 -6.18 -2.46
N LYS A 25 3.97 -7.18 -3.35
CA LYS A 25 4.81 -8.38 -3.18
C LYS A 25 6.30 -8.06 -2.99
N TYR A 26 6.80 -7.11 -3.77
CA TYR A 26 8.20 -6.65 -3.72
C TYR A 26 8.36 -5.47 -2.78
N GLU A 27 9.44 -5.43 -2.01
CA GLU A 27 9.80 -4.29 -1.16
C GLU A 27 10.03 -3.00 -1.96
N ASN A 28 10.64 -3.12 -3.15
CA ASN A 28 10.94 -2.02 -4.05
C ASN A 28 10.37 -2.32 -5.44
N PRO A 29 9.07 -2.11 -5.65
CA PRO A 29 8.45 -2.35 -6.94
C PRO A 29 8.99 -1.39 -7.98
N ARG A 30 9.08 -1.85 -9.23
CA ARG A 30 9.55 -1.03 -10.36
C ARG A 30 8.74 0.27 -10.50
N ALA A 31 7.45 0.24 -10.16
CA ALA A 31 6.56 1.41 -10.21
C ALA A 31 6.93 2.51 -9.20
N LEU A 32 7.65 2.18 -8.12
CA LEU A 32 8.11 3.13 -7.11
C LEU A 32 9.63 3.38 -7.20
N ARG A 33 10.28 2.99 -8.30
CA ARG A 33 11.72 3.15 -8.46
C ARG A 33 12.08 4.64 -8.46
N GLY A 34 12.94 5.05 -7.53
CA GLY A 34 13.36 6.45 -7.39
C GLY A 34 12.36 7.35 -6.65
N ILE A 35 11.24 6.81 -6.17
CA ILE A 35 10.27 7.53 -5.35
C ILE A 35 10.52 7.18 -3.88
N SER A 36 10.62 8.19 -3.02
CA SER A 36 10.68 7.95 -1.58
C SER A 36 9.32 7.46 -1.08
N LYS A 37 9.31 6.35 -0.33
CA LYS A 37 8.07 5.81 0.24
C LYS A 37 7.41 6.81 1.21
N ASN A 38 8.21 7.66 1.87
CA ASN A 38 7.73 8.66 2.82
C ASN A 38 7.03 9.85 2.14
N THR A 39 7.22 10.03 0.83
CA THR A 39 6.53 11.09 0.07
C THR A 39 5.21 10.61 -0.53
N LEU A 40 4.85 9.34 -0.34
CA LEU A 40 3.59 8.81 -0.83
C LEU A 40 2.43 9.34 0.03
N PRO A 41 1.27 9.65 -0.57
CA PRO A 41 0.07 10.04 0.18
C PRO A 41 -0.64 8.84 0.85
N VAL A 42 0.00 7.67 0.83
CA VAL A 42 -0.52 6.39 1.31
C VAL A 42 0.57 5.69 2.11
N ASN A 43 0.17 4.83 3.05
CA ASN A 43 1.13 4.01 3.76
C ASN A 43 1.60 2.88 2.83
N TYR A 44 2.90 2.64 2.77
CA TYR A 44 3.48 1.57 1.98
C TYR A 44 3.82 0.36 2.86
N TYR A 45 3.33 -0.81 2.47
CA TYR A 45 3.66 -2.07 3.12
C TYR A 45 4.06 -3.12 2.08
N TRP A 46 5.07 -3.92 2.41
CA TRP A 46 5.50 -5.04 1.59
C TRP A 46 5.55 -6.29 2.45
N ASN A 47 5.11 -7.41 1.88
CA ASN A 47 5.24 -8.71 2.52
C ASN A 47 5.43 -9.77 1.44
N LEU A 48 6.55 -10.50 1.54
CA LEU A 48 6.92 -11.53 0.57
C LEU A 48 5.95 -12.72 0.58
N LYS A 49 5.30 -12.97 1.72
CA LYS A 49 4.40 -14.11 1.96
C LYS A 49 2.92 -13.76 1.82
N SER A 50 2.54 -12.48 1.78
CA SER A 50 1.15 -12.12 1.55
C SER A 50 0.83 -12.15 0.07
N TRP A 51 -0.35 -12.70 -0.21
CA TRP A 51 -0.99 -12.74 -1.53
C TRP A 51 -1.89 -11.52 -1.74
N ILE A 52 -2.04 -10.69 -0.69
CA ILE A 52 -2.39 -9.27 -0.77
C ILE A 52 -1.12 -8.47 -1.01
#